data_AF-A0A7K1DRT0-F1
#
_entry.id   AF-A0A7K1DRT0-F1
#
_cell.length_a   1.000
_cell.length_b   1.000
_cell.length_c   1.000
_cell.angle_alpha   90.00
_cell.angle_beta   90.00
_cell.angle_gamma   90.00
#
_symmetry.space_group_name_H-M   'P 1'
#
loop_
_entity.id
_entity.type
_entity.pdbx_description
1 polymer ?
#
loop_
_entity_poly.entity_id
_entity_poly.type
_entity_poly.pdbx_seq_one_letter_code
_entity_poly.pdbx_strand_id
1 'polypeptide(L)' 'MTQKRVAIAGSSGSIGTQTIEVVLAEPHNYRVTALAVGSS' A
#
# COMPACT_ATOMS: atom_id res chain seq x y z
N MET A 1 1.84 -19.87 2.36
CA MET A 1 2.02 -19.05 1.14
C MET A 1 2.78 -17.79 1.51
N THR A 2 3.61 -17.26 0.62
CA THR A 2 4.42 -16.05 0.90
C THR A 2 3.65 -14.80 0.48
N GLN A 3 3.53 -13.81 1.37
CA GLN A 3 2.89 -12.52 1.06
C GLN A 3 3.58 -11.78 -0.09
N LYS A 4 2.81 -11.13 -0.96
CA LYS A 4 3.35 -10.24 -2.00
C LYS A 4 3.81 -8.93 -1.37
N ARG A 5 5.08 -8.57 -1.62
CA ARG A 5 5.67 -7.32 -1.13
C ARG A 5 5.32 -6.18 -2.08
N VAL A 6 4.80 -5.08 -1.54
CA VAL A 6 4.32 -3.94 -2.34
C VAL A 6 4.91 -2.63 -1.79
N ALA A 7 5.35 -1.77 -2.69
CA ALA A 7 5.68 -0.37 -2.40
C ALA A 7 4.59 0.53 -3.02
N ILE A 8 4.17 1.57 -2.29
CA ILE A 8 3.12 2.49 -2.74
C ILE A 8 3.71 3.90 -2.86
N ALA A 9 3.95 4.34 -4.10
CA ALA A 9 4.36 5.72 -4.39
C ALA A 9 3.13 6.61 -4.56
N GLY A 10 3.14 7.81 -3.96
CA GLY A 10 1.97 8.67 -3.87
C GLY A 10 0.95 8.18 -2.84
N SER A 11 1.41 7.61 -1.72
CA SER A 11 0.55 6.93 -0.74
C SER A 11 -0.48 7.83 -0.04
N SER A 12 -0.30 9.15 -0.07
CA SER A 12 -1.25 10.14 0.45
C SER A 12 -2.26 10.66 -0.60
N GLY A 13 -2.04 10.35 -1.89
CA GLY A 13 -2.98 10.70 -2.95
C GLY A 13 -4.19 9.77 -2.98
N SER A 14 -5.23 10.14 -3.73
CA SER A 14 -6.47 9.36 -3.83
C SER A 14 -6.25 7.88 -4.16
N ILE A 15 -5.36 7.58 -5.11
CA ILE A 15 -5.04 6.20 -5.49
C ILE A 15 -4.27 5.49 -4.38
N GLY A 16 -3.33 6.18 -3.73
CA GLY A 16 -2.51 5.64 -2.65
C GLY A 16 -3.35 5.23 -1.44
N THR A 17 -4.27 6.09 -1.01
CA THR A 17 -5.16 5.82 0.12
C THR A 17 -6.11 4.66 -0.17
N GLN A 18 -6.75 4.64 -1.33
CA GLN A 18 -7.61 3.53 -1.75
C GLN A 18 -6.82 2.22 -1.93
N THR A 19 -5.57 2.29 -2.39
CA THR A 19 -4.70 1.10 -2.45
C THR A 19 -4.42 0.55 -1.05
N ILE A 20 -4.22 1.43 -0.06
CA ILE A 20 -4.04 1.03 1.34
C ILE A 20 -5.29 0.32 1.86
N GLU A 21 -6.50 0.81 1.55
CA GLU A 21 -7.75 0.16 1.95
C GLU A 21 -7.83 -1.29 1.44
N VAL A 22 -7.46 -1.53 0.17
CA VAL A 22 -7.42 -2.89 -0.41
C VAL A 22 -6.38 -3.77 0.31
N VAL A 23 -5.18 -3.25 0.56
CA VAL A 23 -4.13 -4.03 1.23
C VAL A 23 -4.49 -4.34 2.69
N LEU A 24 -5.19 -3.43 3.37
CA LEU A 24 -5.70 -3.65 4.73
C LEU A 24 -6.84 -4.67 4.76
N ALA A 25 -7.69 -4.72 3.72
CA ALA A 25 -8.73 -5.73 3.59
C ALA A 25 -8.17 -7.14 3.30
N GLU A 26 -6.97 -7.23 2.73
CA GLU A 26 -6.34 -8.48 2.28
C GLU A 26 -4.96 -8.74 2.95
N PRO A 27 -4.87 -8.73 4.30
CA PRO A 27 -3.58 -8.71 5.01
C PRO A 27 -2.78 -10.02 4.87
N HIS A 28 -3.43 -11.13 4.52
CA HIS A 28 -2.74 -12.40 4.27
C HIS A 28 -2.10 -12.47 2.88
N ASN A 29 -2.51 -11.60 1.96
CA ASN A 29 -2.05 -11.59 0.58
C ASN A 29 -0.91 -10.60 0.35
N TYR A 30 -0.90 -9.49 1.08
CA TYR A 30 0.01 -8.37 0.84
C TYR A 30 0.79 -7.96 2.09
N ARG A 31 2.01 -7.46 1.85
CA ARG A 31 2.83 -6.79 2.84
C ARG A 31 3.36 -5.49 2.25
N VAL A 32 2.88 -4.36 2.76
CA VAL A 32 3.45 -3.05 2.42
C VAL A 32 4.88 -2.98 2.97
N THR A 33 5.84 -2.69 2.11
CA THR A 33 7.26 -2.58 2.49
C THR A 33 7.84 -1.19 2.34
N ALA A 34 7.15 -0.28 1.65
CA ALA A 34 7.54 1.12 1.53
C ALA A 34 6.33 2.00 1.16
N LEU A 35 6.35 3.23 1.65
CA LEU A 35 5.41 4.29 1.32
C LEU A 35 6.22 5.52 0.89
N ALA A 36 5.78 6.23 -0.13
CA ALA A 36 6.39 7.49 -0.54
C ALA A 36 5.32 8.56 -0.79
N VAL A 37 5.59 9.77 -0.33
CA VAL A 37 4.74 10.96 -0.47
C VAL A 37 5.57 12.07 -1.12
N GLY A 38 4.98 12.80 -2.07
CA GLY A 38 5.67 13.92 -2.72
C GLY A 38 5.73 15.16 -1.81
N SER A 39 4.61 15.46 -1.14
CA SER A 39 4.43 16.48 -0.12
C SER A 39 3.22 16.07 0.73
N SER A 40 3.23 16.37 2.03
CA SER A 40 2.12 16.02 2.92
C SER A 40 1.93 17.03 4.03
#